data_AF-W0FKT1-F1
#
_entry.id   AF-W0FKT1-F1
#
_cell.length_a   1.000
_cell.length_b   1.000
_cell.length_c   1.000
_cell.angle_alpha   90.00
_cell.angle_beta   90.00
_cell.angle_gamma   90.00
#
_symmetry.space_group_name_H-M   'P 1'
#
loop_
_entity.id
_entity.type
_entity.pdbx_description
1 polymer ?
#
loop_
_entity_poly.entity_id
_entity_poly.type
_entity_poly.pdbx_seq_one_letter_code
_entity_poly.pdbx_strand_id
1 'polypeptide(L)' 'MKKFEIGKEYSCRSICDHECVWTYKVVARTAQMITVTDGDEVKKLRIIKGMSEYRNAESVYPLGKYSMCPILSA' A
#
# COMPACT_ATOMS: atom_id res chain seq x y z
N MET A 1 15.76 -2.12 -0.88
CA MET A 1 14.39 -1.69 -0.57
C MET A 1 13.63 -1.41 -1.87
N LYS A 2 12.68 -2.28 -2.23
CA LYS A 2 11.78 -2.03 -3.36
C LYS A 2 10.92 -0.82 -3.07
N LYS A 3 10.61 -0.05 -4.10
CA LYS A 3 9.91 1.23 -4.00
C LYS A 3 8.68 1.20 -4.89
N PHE A 4 7.63 1.91 -4.49
CA PHE A 4 6.45 2.06 -5.33
C PHE A 4 6.82 2.80 -6.62
N GLU A 5 6.38 2.26 -7.74
CA GLU A 5 6.57 2.84 -9.07
C GLU A 5 5.27 3.49 -9.54
N ILE A 6 5.37 4.72 -10.08
CA ILE A 6 4.21 5.44 -10.62
C ILE A 6 3.68 4.69 -11.84
N GLY A 7 2.37 4.50 -11.90
CA GLY A 7 1.70 3.79 -12.99
C GLY A 7 1.60 2.27 -12.78
N LYS A 8 2.30 1.69 -11.80
CA LYS A 8 2.12 0.28 -11.41
C LYS A 8 0.92 0.10 -10.48
N GLU A 9 0.31 -1.06 -10.62
CA GLU A 9 -0.76 -1.56 -9.77
C GLU A 9 -0.19 -2.53 -8.75
N TYR A 10 -0.64 -2.41 -7.51
CA TYR A 10 -0.25 -3.24 -6.39
C TYR A 10 -1.50 -3.72 -5.69
N SER A 11 -1.53 -5.00 -5.33
CA SER A 11 -2.67 -5.61 -4.67
C SER A 11 -2.30 -6.10 -3.27
N CYS A 12 -3.20 -5.94 -2.31
CA CYS A 12 -3.10 -6.55 -0.99
C CYS A 12 -4.38 -7.33 -0.67
N ARG A 13 -4.27 -8.37 0.15
CA ARG A 13 -5.40 -9.22 0.55
C ARG A 13 -5.66 -9.11 2.05
N SER A 14 -6.89 -9.39 2.46
CA SER A 14 -7.22 -9.50 3.88
C SER A 14 -6.63 -10.77 4.46
N ILE A 15 -6.24 -10.71 5.74
CA ILE A 15 -5.78 -11.89 6.48
C ILE A 15 -6.99 -12.73 6.94
N CYS A 16 -8.14 -12.08 7.20
CA CYS A 16 -9.34 -12.75 7.69
C CYS A 16 -10.22 -13.31 6.57
N ASP A 17 -10.11 -12.76 5.36
CA ASP A 17 -10.93 -13.13 4.21
C ASP A 17 -10.04 -13.20 2.97
N HIS A 18 -9.87 -14.40 2.43
CA HIS A 18 -8.91 -14.62 1.35
C HIS A 18 -9.46 -14.20 -0.04
N GLU A 19 -10.78 -13.97 -0.14
CA GLU A 19 -11.43 -13.48 -1.37
C GLU A 19 -11.38 -11.95 -1.44
N CYS A 20 -11.23 -11.27 -0.30
CA CYS A 20 -11.12 -9.83 -0.22
C CYS A 20 -9.71 -9.34 -0.65
N VAL A 21 -9.61 -8.91 -1.91
CA VAL A 21 -8.41 -8.32 -2.52
C VAL A 21 -8.67 -6.87 -2.89
N TRP A 22 -7.76 -5.99 -2.49
CA TRP A 22 -7.77 -4.57 -2.86
C TRP A 22 -6.62 -4.28 -3.83
N THR A 23 -6.90 -3.56 -4.91
CA THR A 23 -5.94 -3.30 -5.98
C THR A 23 -5.78 -1.80 -6.19
N TYR A 24 -4.60 -1.30 -5.86
CA TYR A 24 -4.30 0.12 -5.88
C TYR A 24 -3.28 0.46 -6.96
N LYS A 25 -3.59 1.43 -7.79
CA LYS A 25 -2.67 2.04 -8.76
C LYS A 25 -1.94 3.23 -8.17
N VAL A 26 -0.62 3.26 -8.28
CA VAL A 26 0.18 4.39 -7.78
C VAL A 26 0.12 5.55 -8.76
N VAL A 27 -0.45 6.67 -8.35
CA VAL A 27 -0.58 7.90 -9.15
C VAL A 27 0.59 8.84 -8.92
N ALA A 28 1.04 8.95 -7.66
CA ALA A 28 2.17 9.80 -7.30
C ALA A 28 2.93 9.21 -6.11
N ARG A 29 4.23 9.48 -6.04
CA ARG A 29 5.06 9.17 -4.87
C ARG A 29 5.85 10.39 -4.43
N THR A 30 6.03 10.51 -3.12
CA THR A 30 6.95 11.45 -2.46
C THR A 30 7.90 10.65 -1.56
N ALA A 31 8.87 11.31 -0.93
CA ALA A 31 9.84 10.64 -0.06
C ALA A 31 9.22 9.93 1.16
N GLN A 32 8.05 10.36 1.62
CA GLN A 32 7.40 9.83 2.83
C GLN A 32 5.94 9.40 2.63
N MET A 33 5.32 9.78 1.52
CA MET A 33 3.91 9.50 1.23
C MET A 33 3.74 9.06 -0.22
N ILE A 34 2.79 8.16 -0.47
CA ILE A 34 2.35 7.76 -1.80
C ILE A 34 0.89 8.14 -1.98
N THR A 35 0.49 8.40 -3.21
CA THR A 35 -0.89 8.63 -3.61
C THR A 35 -1.28 7.49 -4.52
N VAL A 36 -2.29 6.74 -4.10
CA VAL A 36 -2.80 5.58 -4.81
C VAL A 36 -4.26 5.77 -5.14
N THR A 37 -4.75 5.09 -6.17
CA THR A 37 -6.16 5.09 -6.55
C THR A 37 -6.64 3.67 -6.79
N ASP A 38 -7.87 3.38 -6.39
CA ASP A 38 -8.54 2.09 -6.64
C ASP A 38 -9.44 2.17 -7.90
N GLY A 39 -9.49 3.33 -8.56
CA GLY A 39 -10.41 3.64 -9.67
C GLY A 39 -11.54 4.58 -9.24
N ASP A 40 -12.11 4.33 -8.07
CA ASP A 40 -13.18 5.15 -7.49
C ASP A 40 -12.66 6.26 -6.56
N GLU A 41 -11.68 5.93 -5.72
CA GLU A 41 -11.13 6.85 -4.72
C GLU A 41 -9.63 7.08 -4.91
N VAL A 42 -9.16 8.28 -4.56
CA VAL A 42 -7.74 8.63 -4.47
C VAL A 42 -7.35 8.74 -3.01
N LYS A 43 -6.40 7.92 -2.56
CA LYS A 43 -5.94 7.82 -1.18
C LYS A 43 -4.48 8.24 -1.07
N LYS A 44 -4.19 9.10 -0.10
CA LYS A 44 -2.83 9.49 0.26
C LYS A 44 -2.38 8.71 1.49
N LEU A 45 -1.33 7.91 1.33
CA LEU A 45 -0.86 6.96 2.33
C LEU A 45 0.57 7.28 2.74
N ARG A 46 0.88 7.12 4.04
CA ARG A 46 2.23 7.32 4.57
C ARG A 46 3.02 6.02 4.55
N ILE A 47 4.27 6.09 4.09
CA ILE A 47 5.21 4.96 4.10
C ILE A 47 5.61 4.61 5.54
N ILE A 48 5.52 3.33 5.89
CA ILE A 48 5.80 2.81 7.22
C ILE A 48 7.25 2.31 7.25
N LYS A 49 8.15 3.03 7.92
CA LYS A 49 9.58 2.66 7.97
C LYS A 49 9.82 1.25 8.52
N GLY A 50 9.26 0.94 9.69
CA GLY A 50 9.47 -0.37 10.32
C GLY A 50 9.01 -1.57 9.47
N MET A 51 7.84 -1.47 8.83
CA MET A 51 7.39 -2.52 7.89
C MET A 51 8.22 -2.56 6.62
N SER A 52 8.71 -1.39 6.17
CA SER A 52 9.53 -1.31 4.96
C SER A 52 10.92 -1.94 5.15
N GLU A 53 11.48 -1.81 6.35
CA GLU A 53 12.72 -2.46 6.76
C GLU A 53 12.51 -3.98 6.86
N TYR A 54 11.43 -4.43 7.50
CA TYR A 54 11.11 -5.85 7.65
C TYR A 54 10.89 -6.57 6.31
N ARG A 55 10.14 -5.95 5.38
CA ARG A 55 9.82 -6.53 4.06
C ARG A 55 10.85 -6.22 2.97
N ASN A 56 11.87 -5.42 3.27
CA ASN A 56 12.77 -4.82 2.29
C ASN A 56 12.03 -4.13 1.11
N ALA A 57 10.84 -3.59 1.36
CA ALA A 57 9.96 -2.99 0.36
C ALA A 57 9.08 -1.90 0.99
N GLU A 58 8.95 -0.73 0.36
CA GLU A 58 8.06 0.34 0.82
C GLU A 58 6.67 -0.24 1.11
N SER A 59 6.18 -0.02 2.32
CA SER A 59 4.92 -0.59 2.79
C SER A 59 3.99 0.49 3.35
N VAL A 60 2.70 0.36 3.07
CA VAL A 60 1.64 1.29 3.50
C VAL A 60 0.39 0.55 3.98
N TYR A 61 -0.45 1.25 4.75
CA TYR A 61 -1.76 0.77 5.22
C TYR A 61 -2.89 1.41 4.39
N PRO A 62 -3.35 0.79 3.30
CA PRO A 62 -4.35 1.40 2.41
C PRO A 62 -5.70 1.65 3.07
N LEU A 63 -6.09 0.81 4.03
CA LEU A 63 -7.36 0.90 4.76
C LEU A 63 -7.23 1.59 6.13
N GLY A 64 -6.08 2.20 6.40
CA GLY A 64 -5.76 2.77 7.71
C GLY A 64 -5.14 1.76 8.68
N LYS A 65 -4.72 2.26 9.84
CA LYS A 65 -3.98 1.47 10.84
C LYS A 65 -4.93 0.87 11.87
N TYR A 66 -5.17 -0.44 11.76
CA TYR A 66 -5.94 -1.23 12.73
C TYR A 66 -5.35 -2.65 12.86
N SER A 67 -5.84 -3.44 13.82
CA SER A 67 -5.36 -4.81 14.01
C SER A 67 -5.66 -5.67 12.77
N MET A 68 -4.66 -6.42 12.27
CA MET A 68 -4.77 -7.24 11.04
C MET A 68 -5.10 -6.44 9.76
N CYS A 69 -4.84 -5.13 9.75
CA CYS A 69 -5.00 -4.34 8.53
C CYS A 69 -4.12 -4.88 7.40
N PRO A 70 -4.66 -4.95 6.16
CA PRO A 70 -3.88 -5.39 5.02
C PRO A 70 -2.75 -4.39 4.75
N ILE A 71 -1.61 -4.93 4.32
CA ILE A 71 -0.40 -4.14 4.07
C ILE A 71 -0.11 -4.21 2.59
N LEU A 72 -0.09 -3.05 1.96
CA LEU A 72 0.33 -2.91 0.58
C LEU A 72 1.86 -2.71 0.57
N SER A 73 2.57 -3.58 -0.13
CA SER A 73 4.02 -3.54 -0.28
C SER A 73 4.41 -3.40 -1.76
N ALA A 74 5.52 -2.72 -2.03
CA ALA A 74 6.07 -2.51 -3.37
C ALA A 74 6.87 -3.70 -3.94
#